data_AF-A0A3E4M9S0-F1
#
_entry.id   AF-A0A3E4M9S0-F1
#
_cell.length_a   1.000
_cell.length_b   1.000
_cell.length_c   1.000
_cell.angle_alpha   90.00
_cell.angle_beta   90.00
_cell.angle_gamma   90.00
#
_symmetry.space_group_name_H-M   'P 1'
#
loop_
_entity.id
_entity.type
_entity.pdbx_description
1 polymer ?
#
loop_
_entity_poly.entity_id
_entity_poly.type
_entity_poly.pdbx_seq_one_letter_code
_entity_poly.pdbx_strand_id
1 'polypeptide(L)' 'MSNILQNIFIDYYEHILYELHPRQTEIENISKMIHCGDPSYGGVFFACPDCGELKFVLFRCKSRFCPSCGNMYNQ' A
#
# COMPACT_ATOMS: atom_id res chain seq x y z
N MET A 1 -0.79 -3.80 -9.78
CA MET A 1 -0.22 -5.12 -9.45
C MET A 1 0.00 -5.18 -7.95
N SER A 2 -0.62 -6.15 -7.31
CA SER A 2 -0.43 -6.46 -5.89
C SER A 2 0.95 -7.09 -5.68
N ASN A 3 1.67 -6.69 -4.63
CA ASN A 3 2.93 -7.34 -4.23
C ASN A 3 2.63 -8.68 -3.53
N ILE A 4 3.54 -9.65 -3.60
CA ILE A 4 3.39 -10.95 -2.93
C ILE A 4 3.02 -10.81 -1.44
N LEU A 5 3.53 -9.81 -0.71
CA LEU A 5 3.15 -9.58 0.68
C LEU A 5 1.69 -9.11 0.83
N GLN A 6 1.18 -8.30 -0.10
CA GLN A 6 -0.22 -7.89 -0.08
C GLN A 6 -1.12 -9.11 -0.27
N ASN A 7 -0.76 -10.03 -1.16
CA ASN A 7 -1.51 -11.27 -1.37
C ASN A 7 -1.52 -12.13 -0.10
N ILE A 8 -0.36 -12.35 0.53
CA ILE A 8 -0.28 -13.11 1.79
C ILE A 8 -1.18 -12.48 2.87
N PHE A 9 -1.17 -11.17 3.04
CA PHE A 9 -2.01 -10.52 4.03
C PHE A 9 -3.50 -10.59 3.71
N ILE A 10 -3.88 -10.58 2.43
CA ILE A 10 -5.26 -10.76 1.99
C ILE A 10 -5.70 -12.20 2.24
N ASP A 11 -4.92 -13.18 1.79
CA ASP A 11 -5.25 -14.60 1.85
C ASP A 11 -5.37 -15.12 3.29
N TYR A 12 -4.58 -14.57 4.21
CA TYR A 12 -4.54 -14.98 5.62
C TYR A 12 -5.16 -13.95 6.57
N TYR A 13 -5.91 -12.95 6.07
CA TYR A 13 -6.40 -11.84 6.90
C TYR A 13 -7.24 -12.32 8.10
N GLU A 14 -8.14 -13.27 7.88
CA GLU A 14 -9.01 -13.81 8.94
C GLU A 14 -8.22 -14.59 9.99
N HIS A 15 -7.29 -15.45 9.57
CA HIS A 15 -6.41 -16.18 10.48
C HIS A 15 -5.57 -15.21 11.32
N ILE A 16 -5.03 -14.15 10.69
CA ILE A 16 -4.31 -13.11 11.42
C ILE A 16 -5.23 -12.43 12.44
N LEU A 17 -6.44 -12.06 12.06
CA LEU A 17 -7.36 -11.33 12.94
C LEU A 17 -7.86 -12.18 14.12
N TYR A 18 -8.23 -13.43 13.87
CA TYR A 18 -8.96 -14.26 14.85
C TYR A 18 -8.11 -15.31 15.55
N GLU A 19 -6.97 -15.72 14.98
CA GLU A 19 -6.10 -16.73 15.61
C GLU A 19 -4.86 -16.09 16.25
N LEU A 20 -4.26 -15.10 15.57
CA LEU A 20 -3.04 -14.45 16.07
C LEU A 20 -3.30 -13.28 17.03
N HIS A 21 -4.53 -12.79 17.11
CA HIS A 21 -4.96 -11.71 18.01
C HIS A 21 -4.01 -10.50 18.04
N PRO A 22 -3.67 -9.91 16.88
CA PRO A 22 -2.74 -8.80 16.78
C PRO A 22 -3.27 -7.55 17.49
N ARG A 23 -2.35 -6.65 17.85
CA ARG A 23 -2.72 -5.34 18.38
C ARG A 23 -3.41 -4.52 17.30
N GLN A 24 -4.24 -3.57 17.73
CA GLN A 24 -4.93 -2.66 16.82
C GLN A 24 -3.98 -1.95 15.85
N THR A 25 -2.80 -1.54 16.30
CA THR A 25 -1.79 -0.89 15.46
C THR A 25 -1.21 -1.81 14.38
N GLU A 26 -1.14 -3.12 14.63
CA GLU A 26 -0.70 -4.12 13.66
C GLU A 26 -1.78 -4.34 12.59
N ILE A 27 -3.05 -4.43 13.00
CA ILE A 27 -4.20 -4.51 12.09
C ILE A 27 -4.25 -3.28 11.16
N GLU A 28 -4.07 -2.08 11.72
CA GLU A 28 -4.04 -0.84 10.94
C GLU A 28 -2.89 -0.81 9.92
N ASN A 29 -1.71 -1.31 10.29
CA ASN A 29 -0.56 -1.38 9.39
C ASN A 29 -0.78 -2.40 8.26
N ILE A 30 -1.36 -3.56 8.58
CA ILE A 30 -1.74 -4.58 7.60
C ILE A 30 -2.80 -4.03 6.64
N SER A 31 -3.86 -3.40 7.15
CA SER A 31 -4.91 -2.80 6.32
C SER A 31 -4.35 -1.73 5.37
N LYS A 32 -3.49 -0.82 5.88
CA LYS A 32 -2.80 0.18 5.05
C LYS A 32 -1.92 -0.45 3.97
N MET A 33 -1.27 -1.57 4.27
CA MET A 33 -0.47 -2.33 3.30
C MET A 33 -1.37 -2.94 2.21
N ILE A 34 -2.45 -3.64 2.60
CA ILE A 34 -3.37 -4.32 1.68
C ILE A 34 -3.88 -3.32 0.63
N HIS A 35 -4.32 -2.13 1.03
CA HIS A 35 -4.84 -1.10 0.12
C HIS A 35 -3.76 -0.19 -0.49
N CYS A 36 -2.48 -0.48 -0.30
CA CYS A 36 -1.42 0.38 -0.81
C CYS A 36 -1.37 0.38 -2.35
N GLY A 37 -1.65 1.52 -2.97
CA GLY A 37 -1.71 1.64 -4.43
C GLY A 37 -3.00 1.11 -5.03
N ASP A 38 -4.08 1.04 -4.26
CA ASP A 38 -5.42 0.73 -4.77
C ASP A 38 -5.98 1.95 -5.55
N PRO A 39 -6.30 1.82 -6.85
CA PRO A 39 -6.85 2.91 -7.66
C PRO A 39 -8.18 3.48 -7.16
N SER A 40 -8.96 2.73 -6.39
CA SER A 40 -10.22 3.22 -5.81
C SER A 40 -10.01 4.34 -4.78
N TYR A 41 -8.80 4.44 -4.21
CA TYR A 41 -8.41 5.51 -3.28
C TYR A 41 -7.88 6.75 -4.01
N GLY A 42 -7.79 6.71 -5.34
CA GLY A 42 -7.38 7.82 -6.19
C GLY A 42 -5.87 7.90 -6.47
N GLY A 43 -5.49 9.01 -7.09
CA GLY A 43 -4.13 9.29 -7.50
C GLY A 43 -3.99 10.69 -8.10
N VAL A 44 -2.80 10.99 -8.63
CA VAL A 44 -2.47 12.29 -9.24
C VAL A 44 -2.05 12.08 -10.68
N PHE A 45 -2.54 12.93 -11.56
CA PHE A 45 -2.04 13.04 -12.93
C PHE A 45 -0.92 14.08 -13.00
N PHE A 46 0.19 13.70 -13.61
CA PHE A 46 1.28 14.59 -13.97
C PHE A 46 1.26 14.77 -15.48
N ALA A 47 1.24 16.02 -15.92
CA ALA A 47 1.38 16.37 -17.33
C ALA A 47 2.77 17.00 -17.54
N CYS A 48 3.54 16.47 -18.49
CA CYS A 48 4.77 17.11 -18.91
C CYS A 48 4.43 18.33 -19.80
N PRO A 49 4.81 19.55 -19.43
CA PRO A 49 4.50 20.74 -20.22
C PRO A 49 5.23 20.77 -21.58
N ASP A 50 6.37 20.07 -21.69
CA ASP A 50 7.22 20.13 -22.89
C ASP A 50 6.80 19.12 -23.97
N CYS A 51 6.42 17.90 -23.58
CA CYS A 51 6.04 16.83 -24.52
C CYS A 51 4.58 16.36 -24.43
N GLY A 52 3.83 16.84 -23.44
CA GLY A 52 2.42 16.47 -23.25
C GLY A 52 2.17 15.07 -22.66
N GLU A 53 3.22 14.32 -22.31
CA GLU A 53 3.10 13.00 -21.68
C GLU A 53 2.29 13.08 -20.38
N LEU A 54 1.31 12.20 -20.23
CA LEU A 54 0.48 12.09 -19.04
C LEU A 54 0.89 10.85 -18.24
N LYS A 55 1.21 11.05 -16.96
CA LYS A 55 1.49 9.97 -16.02
C LYS A 55 0.50 9.98 -14.87
N PHE A 56 -0.27 8.91 -14.73
CA PHE A 56 -1.08 8.70 -13.54
C PHE A 56 -0.28 7.98 -12.45
N VAL A 57 -0.26 8.54 -11.25
CA VAL A 57 0.45 7.97 -10.09
C VAL A 57 -0.54 7.75 -8.96
N LEU A 58 -0.66 6.50 -8.53
CA LEU A 58 -1.54 6.07 -7.45
C LEU A 58 -1.04 6.55 -6.08
N PHE A 59 -1.96 6.85 -5.17
CA PHE A 59 -1.59 7.10 -3.78
C PHE A 59 -1.00 5.85 -3.13
N ARG A 60 -0.02 6.06 -2.24
CA ARG A 60 0.71 5.00 -1.54
C ARG A 60 0.58 5.21 -0.04
N CYS A 61 0.65 4.12 0.74
CA CYS A 61 0.38 4.16 2.17
C CYS A 61 1.42 4.93 3.01
N LYS A 62 2.59 5.25 2.44
CA LYS A 62 3.72 5.93 3.10
C LYS A 62 4.18 5.26 4.41
N SER A 63 3.86 3.98 4.60
CA SER A 63 4.22 3.22 5.80
C SER A 63 5.61 2.59 5.67
N ARG A 64 6.40 2.61 6.76
CA ARG A 64 7.68 1.89 6.88
C ARG A 64 7.49 0.37 6.77
N PHE A 65 6.33 -0.13 7.17
CA PHE A 65 5.96 -1.56 7.09
C PHE A 65 5.80 -2.04 5.64
N CYS A 66 5.43 -1.16 4.72
CA CYS A 66 5.27 -1.52 3.31
C CYS A 66 6.62 -1.54 2.61
N PRO A 67 7.11 -2.67 2.05
CA PRO A 67 8.42 -2.71 1.40
C PRO A 67 8.49 -1.77 0.18
N SER A 68 7.35 -1.55 -0.48
CA SER A 68 7.24 -0.64 -1.62
C SER A 68 7.27 0.85 -1.25
N CYS A 69 7.04 1.20 0.03
CA CYS A 69 6.99 2.59 0.49
C CYS A 69 8.10 2.92 1.49
N GLY A 70 8.38 1.99 2.42
CA GLY A 70 9.30 2.18 3.54
C GLY A 70 10.73 2.48 3.11
N ASN A 71 11.16 2.03 1.92
CA ASN A 71 12.50 2.28 1.42
C ASN A 71 12.80 3.79 1.21
N MET A 72 11.78 4.62 1.01
CA MET A 72 11.92 6.08 0.96
C MET A 72 12.13 6.74 2.33
N TYR A 73 11.82 6.04 3.44
CA TYR A 73 11.78 6.60 4.79
C TYR A 73 12.73 5.88 5.76
N ASN A 74 13.74 5.16 5.22
CA ASN A 74 14.78 4.43 5.95
C ASN A 74 16.00 5.31 6.33
N GLN A 75 15.83 6.64 6.33
CA GLN A 75 16.85 7.59 6.79
C GLN A 75 16.78 7.80 8.30
#